data_AF-A0A423FFE6-F1
#
_entry.id   AF-A0A423FFE6-F1
#
_cell.length_a   1.000
_cell.length_b   1.000
_cell.length_c   1.000
_cell.angle_alpha   90.00
_cell.angle_beta   90.00
_cell.angle_gamma   90.00
#
_symmetry.space_group_name_H-M   'P 1'
#
loop_
_entity.id
_entity.type
_entity.pdbx_description
1 polymer ?
#
loop_
_entity_poly.entity_id
_entity_poly.type
_entity_poly.pdbx_seq_one_letter_code
_entity_poly.pdbx_strand_id
1 'polypeptide(L)'
;MLLGKSLHEPQPQRANAVQPAATQVGTQAVGDADKPLSPHRVRDLTFVGTGSSVAYLVNELNHRFSTNSHASPLHGKVSIIGQEDPWLPSVRGQGYINHQREIIDQWGPTVPCYNSGYADRGEFAARNRQQLDRAQALGAEYLPAQVTGINQLKDVRYQIRLENGQAIESRQVVLGMGAGPHTSVWNNDSAQTLAEKRLGNIRLHQQEVLRGNVMDLDEFMRTTDSRPEQFAGKKVVVHGPNAGIDAVERAGELGAQVNWLIRSTKPVLLDGHQLKFAPQVANHHLVSVDALDIYPNPTPGGAPLQLRYSVPTGESQAPRQTLDADYYVYALGQDIHKPGSAGAVLGDLFGKLEPVYDYDQVYSDQPFKTVLGLQTRGSNSDSGLLIVGAAVTQLAATVQHSYLDHAADRIFQQLEKLPGAAGEALSRLIVEDANTQDIQAHIQTWAADTPSTPRMQTLLNSIADYLAAREYFQQQAQKKGPRGVAQEVENQTLNQVPSVIVSPQLGTVKASVAALSGLMPAYVAQGENNFTADDRTMLRAGIAHRYPNIGNATASRFIDEVLHLRHLDDQAFRAKATAEGGNAAPVQTPVVGVPDAVRKNYSAYLQAKNDGADDTPLIRQWLPG
;
A
#
# COMPACT_ATOMS: atom_id res chain seq x y z
N MET A 1 7.29 -10.59 8.02
CA MET A 1 6.24 -11.60 8.37
C MET A 1 6.16 -12.59 7.20
N LEU A 2 5.84 -13.87 7.40
CA LEU A 2 5.62 -14.81 6.28
C LEU A 2 4.19 -15.32 6.39
N LEU A 3 3.34 -15.00 5.41
CA LEU A 3 1.95 -15.46 5.40
C LEU A 3 1.90 -16.97 5.20
N GLY A 4 1.01 -17.66 5.93
CA GLY A 4 0.80 -19.10 5.78
C GLY A 4 2.07 -19.94 5.90
N LYS A 5 2.96 -19.64 6.87
CA LYS A 5 4.20 -20.43 7.06
C LYS A 5 3.90 -21.92 7.29
N SER A 6 2.82 -22.22 8.01
CA SER A 6 2.26 -23.56 8.26
C SER A 6 1.74 -24.29 7.03
N LEU A 7 1.59 -23.61 5.88
CA LEU A 7 1.18 -24.28 4.63
C LEU A 7 2.22 -25.31 4.14
N HIS A 8 3.48 -25.18 4.57
CA HIS A 8 4.59 -26.08 4.21
C HIS A 8 4.63 -27.40 5.01
N GLU A 9 3.92 -27.53 6.13
CA GLU A 9 3.94 -28.76 6.91
C GLU A 9 2.85 -29.74 6.43
N PRO A 10 3.19 -31.01 6.13
CA PRO A 10 2.18 -32.06 6.19
C PRO A 10 1.74 -32.16 7.65
N GLN A 11 0.44 -32.01 7.92
CA GLN A 11 -0.08 -32.20 9.28
C GLN A 11 0.44 -33.54 9.83
N PRO A 12 1.09 -33.56 11.00
CA PRO A 12 1.56 -34.82 11.56
C PRO A 12 0.35 -35.73 11.78
N GLN A 13 0.33 -36.87 11.10
CA GLN A 13 -0.51 -37.98 11.48
C GLN A 13 -0.11 -38.34 12.92
N ARG A 14 -0.98 -38.02 13.89
CA ARG A 14 -0.78 -38.47 15.27
C ARG A 14 -0.82 -40.00 15.28
N ALA A 15 0.36 -40.62 15.23
CA ALA A 15 0.54 -42.00 15.58
C ALA A 15 0.41 -42.15 17.10
N ASN A 16 -0.58 -42.94 17.52
CA ASN A 16 -0.68 -43.66 18.79
C ASN A 16 -0.35 -42.92 20.09
N ALA A 17 -1.38 -42.34 20.72
CA ALA A 17 -1.46 -42.31 22.18
C ALA A 17 -2.92 -42.51 22.62
N VAL A 18 -3.12 -43.47 23.51
CA VAL A 18 -4.40 -43.97 24.03
C VAL A 18 -5.21 -42.85 24.70
N GLN A 19 -6.50 -42.73 24.31
CA GLN A 19 -7.49 -41.85 24.93
C GLN A 19 -7.84 -42.26 26.37
N PRO A 20 -8.42 -41.33 27.17
CA PRO A 20 -9.87 -41.38 27.31
C PRO A 20 -10.57 -40.05 26.95
N ALA A 21 -11.65 -40.21 26.18
CA ALA A 21 -12.77 -39.32 25.86
C ALA A 21 -12.74 -37.86 26.35
N ALA A 22 -12.45 -36.94 25.41
CA ALA A 22 -13.09 -35.62 25.34
C ALA A 22 -13.23 -35.21 23.86
N THR A 23 -14.47 -34.93 23.48
CA THR A 23 -15.04 -34.42 22.22
C THR A 23 -14.08 -34.14 21.05
N GLN A 24 -14.08 -35.04 20.06
CA GLN A 24 -13.43 -34.86 18.76
C GLN A 24 -14.13 -33.76 17.95
N VAL A 25 -13.43 -32.64 17.73
CA VAL A 25 -13.69 -31.76 16.57
C VAL A 25 -12.77 -32.25 15.46
N GLY A 26 -13.34 -32.90 14.46
CA GLY A 26 -12.61 -33.62 13.42
C GLY A 26 -11.74 -32.72 12.55
N THR A 27 -10.43 -32.90 12.63
CA THR A 27 -9.48 -32.56 11.56
C THR A 27 -9.60 -33.63 10.47
N GLN A 28 -10.18 -33.28 9.32
CA GLN A 28 -10.20 -34.17 8.16
C GLN A 28 -8.83 -34.18 7.48
N ALA A 29 -8.32 -35.38 7.22
CA ALA A 29 -7.23 -35.60 6.28
C ALA A 29 -7.64 -35.10 4.89
N VAL A 30 -6.70 -34.48 4.17
CA VAL A 30 -6.85 -34.01 2.80
C VAL A 30 -7.17 -35.20 1.89
N GLY A 31 -8.46 -35.43 1.64
CA GLY A 31 -8.96 -36.43 0.69
C GLY A 31 -9.02 -35.86 -0.73
N ASP A 32 -9.18 -36.77 -1.71
CA ASP A 32 -9.29 -36.52 -3.16
C ASP A 32 -9.80 -35.13 -3.54
N ALA A 33 -9.05 -34.45 -4.42
CA ALA A 33 -9.38 -33.12 -4.97
C ALA A 33 -10.77 -33.06 -5.64
N ASP A 34 -11.36 -34.22 -5.97
CA ASP A 34 -12.66 -34.36 -6.63
C ASP A 34 -13.86 -34.39 -5.67
N LYS A 35 -13.65 -34.41 -4.35
CA LYS A 35 -14.77 -34.38 -3.37
C LYS A 35 -15.11 -32.95 -2.95
N PRO A 36 -16.41 -32.61 -2.80
CA PRO A 36 -16.82 -31.33 -2.24
C PRO A 36 -16.19 -31.12 -0.86
N LEU A 37 -15.50 -30.00 -0.68
CA LEU A 37 -14.91 -29.64 0.60
C LEU A 37 -16.01 -29.41 1.64
N SER A 38 -15.79 -29.86 2.88
CA SER A 38 -16.71 -29.56 3.97
C SER A 38 -16.82 -28.04 4.17
N PRO A 39 -18.03 -27.47 4.27
CA PRO A 39 -18.22 -26.05 4.55
C PRO A 39 -17.74 -25.67 5.96
N HIS A 40 -17.74 -26.63 6.90
CA HIS A 40 -17.35 -26.43 8.30
C HIS A 40 -15.84 -26.63 8.56
N ARG A 41 -15.04 -26.85 7.50
CA ARG A 41 -13.59 -27.01 7.66
C ARG A 41 -12.94 -25.68 8.09
N VAL A 42 -11.86 -25.81 8.85
CA VAL A 42 -10.99 -24.68 9.20
C VAL A 42 -9.94 -24.51 8.11
N ARG A 43 -9.88 -23.31 7.55
CA ARG A 43 -8.83 -22.92 6.59
C ARG A 43 -7.59 -22.45 7.35
N ASP A 44 -6.43 -22.67 6.76
CA ASP A 44 -5.19 -22.13 7.30
C ASP A 44 -5.09 -20.64 6.96
N LEU A 45 -5.43 -20.27 5.72
CA LEU A 45 -5.34 -18.91 5.22
C LEU A 45 -6.56 -18.54 4.37
N THR A 46 -7.15 -17.38 4.66
CA THR A 46 -8.23 -16.82 3.84
C THR A 46 -7.88 -15.40 3.41
N PHE A 47 -7.89 -15.15 2.11
CA PHE A 47 -7.82 -13.80 1.54
C PHE A 47 -9.24 -13.26 1.35
N VAL A 48 -9.46 -12.00 1.72
CA VAL A 48 -10.71 -11.27 1.50
C VAL A 48 -10.43 -10.07 0.59
N GLY A 49 -11.02 -10.10 -0.60
CA GLY A 49 -10.78 -9.19 -1.71
C GLY A 49 -10.19 -9.89 -2.93
N THR A 50 -10.46 -9.35 -4.12
CA THR A 50 -9.97 -9.88 -5.42
C THR A 50 -9.19 -8.85 -6.23
N GLY A 51 -8.91 -7.67 -5.65
CA GLY A 51 -8.12 -6.62 -6.29
C GLY A 51 -6.61 -6.81 -6.13
N SER A 52 -5.87 -5.80 -6.58
CA SER A 52 -4.40 -5.80 -6.67
C SER A 52 -3.68 -6.18 -5.36
N SER A 53 -4.13 -5.69 -4.20
CA SER A 53 -3.50 -6.02 -2.91
C SER A 53 -3.46 -7.53 -2.64
N VAL A 54 -4.55 -8.23 -2.95
CA VAL A 54 -4.63 -9.70 -2.81
C VAL A 54 -3.88 -10.38 -3.93
N ALA A 55 -4.03 -9.93 -5.18
CA ALA A 55 -3.32 -10.51 -6.31
C ALA A 55 -1.78 -10.49 -6.14
N TYR A 56 -1.24 -9.41 -5.56
CA TYR A 56 0.20 -9.32 -5.23
C TYR A 56 0.64 -10.37 -4.20
N LEU A 57 -0.12 -10.57 -3.13
CA LEU A 57 0.18 -11.59 -2.11
C LEU A 57 -0.03 -13.02 -2.63
N VAL A 58 -1.07 -13.22 -3.45
CA VAL A 58 -1.35 -14.52 -4.05
C VAL A 58 -0.28 -14.89 -5.08
N ASN A 59 0.28 -13.93 -5.82
CA ASN A 59 1.42 -14.19 -6.71
C ASN A 59 2.62 -14.75 -5.95
N GLU A 60 2.92 -14.18 -4.79
CA GLU A 60 3.94 -14.68 -3.88
C GLU A 60 3.69 -16.14 -3.47
N LEU A 61 2.47 -16.42 -3.02
CA LEU A 61 2.04 -17.74 -2.61
C LEU A 61 2.16 -18.75 -3.77
N ASN A 62 1.73 -18.35 -4.97
CA ASN A 62 1.83 -19.17 -6.17
C ASN A 62 3.28 -19.56 -6.46
N HIS A 63 4.23 -18.63 -6.31
CA HIS A 63 5.64 -18.93 -6.51
C HIS A 63 6.17 -19.95 -5.50
N ARG A 64 5.85 -19.81 -4.20
CA ARG A 64 6.26 -20.78 -3.16
C ARG A 64 5.79 -22.21 -3.43
N PHE A 65 4.60 -22.36 -4.02
CA PHE A 65 3.96 -23.67 -4.21
C PHE A 65 4.03 -24.21 -5.65
N SER A 66 4.51 -23.41 -6.61
CA SER A 66 4.61 -23.80 -8.02
C SER A 66 5.56 -24.98 -8.29
N THR A 67 6.56 -25.19 -7.43
CA THR A 67 7.54 -26.30 -7.54
C THR A 67 7.20 -27.48 -6.64
N ASN A 68 6.06 -27.44 -5.94
CA ASN A 68 5.66 -28.49 -5.02
C ASN A 68 5.24 -29.75 -5.81
N SER A 69 5.69 -30.93 -5.37
CA SER A 69 5.39 -32.22 -6.01
C SER A 69 3.94 -32.67 -5.83
N HIS A 70 3.18 -32.04 -4.93
CA HIS A 70 1.75 -32.30 -4.78
C HIS A 70 0.94 -31.56 -5.86
N ALA A 71 -0.02 -32.24 -6.48
CA ALA A 71 -0.82 -31.67 -7.57
C ALA A 71 -1.73 -30.50 -7.15
N SER A 72 -2.13 -30.42 -5.87
CA SER A 72 -3.00 -29.35 -5.35
C SER A 72 -2.61 -28.94 -3.92
N PRO A 73 -1.45 -28.29 -3.72
CA PRO A 73 -0.89 -28.04 -2.39
C PRO A 73 -1.73 -27.09 -1.53
N LEU A 74 -2.63 -26.32 -2.13
CA LEU A 74 -3.51 -25.36 -1.44
C LEU A 74 -4.91 -25.93 -1.13
N HIS A 75 -5.22 -27.14 -1.64
CA HIS A 75 -6.54 -27.75 -1.52
C HIS A 75 -6.95 -27.93 -0.06
N GLY A 76 -8.16 -27.46 0.27
CA GLY A 76 -8.72 -27.50 1.63
C GLY A 76 -8.11 -26.47 2.60
N LYS A 77 -6.94 -25.89 2.30
CA LYS A 77 -6.17 -25.01 3.20
C LYS A 77 -6.40 -23.53 2.94
N VAL A 78 -6.48 -23.12 1.67
CA VAL A 78 -6.54 -21.71 1.27
C VAL A 78 -7.87 -21.37 0.63
N SER A 79 -8.42 -20.21 0.98
CA SER A 79 -9.56 -19.63 0.28
C SER A 79 -9.36 -18.17 -0.10
N ILE A 80 -10.01 -17.76 -1.17
CA ILE A 80 -10.08 -16.38 -1.66
C ILE A 80 -11.56 -16.01 -1.74
N ILE A 81 -11.99 -14.99 -1.00
CA ILE A 81 -13.37 -14.51 -1.01
C ILE A 81 -13.43 -13.13 -1.66
N GLY A 82 -14.34 -12.94 -2.61
CA GLY A 82 -14.69 -11.62 -3.13
C GLY A 82 -15.45 -11.71 -4.44
N GLN A 83 -16.34 -10.74 -4.69
CA GLN A 83 -17.21 -10.73 -5.86
C GLN A 83 -16.48 -10.30 -7.14
N GLU A 84 -15.88 -9.12 -7.13
CA GLU A 84 -15.30 -8.51 -8.33
C GLU A 84 -14.00 -7.75 -8.04
N ASP A 85 -13.08 -7.74 -9.01
CA ASP A 85 -11.89 -6.89 -8.95
C ASP A 85 -12.32 -5.44 -9.22
N PRO A 86 -12.04 -4.48 -8.32
CA PRO A 86 -12.41 -3.08 -8.51
C PRO A 86 -11.76 -2.44 -9.74
N TRP A 87 -10.71 -3.04 -10.32
CA TRP A 87 -10.09 -2.54 -11.56
C TRP A 87 -10.81 -3.01 -12.82
N LEU A 88 -11.82 -3.88 -12.75
CA LEU A 88 -12.54 -4.28 -13.96
C LEU A 88 -13.20 -3.07 -14.64
N PRO A 89 -13.18 -2.99 -15.99
CA PRO A 89 -13.88 -1.92 -16.70
C PRO A 89 -15.38 -1.87 -16.44
N SER A 90 -16.00 -3.01 -16.13
CA SER A 90 -17.42 -3.05 -15.69
C SER A 90 -17.66 -2.34 -14.36
N VAL A 91 -16.63 -2.17 -13.54
CA VAL A 91 -16.70 -1.52 -12.22
C VAL A 91 -16.24 -0.07 -12.32
N ARG A 92 -15.06 0.22 -12.86
CA ARG A 92 -14.48 1.58 -12.89
C ARG A 92 -14.57 2.32 -14.23
N GLY A 93 -15.14 1.68 -15.25
CA GLY A 93 -15.05 2.14 -16.63
C GLY A 93 -13.71 1.79 -17.30
N GLN A 94 -13.63 2.02 -18.60
CA GLN A 94 -12.44 1.87 -19.44
C GLN A 94 -11.43 2.99 -19.17
N GLY A 95 -10.19 2.77 -19.59
CA GLY A 95 -9.12 3.76 -19.51
C GLY A 95 -7.88 3.24 -18.82
N TYR A 96 -7.10 4.17 -18.29
CA TYR A 96 -5.78 3.88 -17.74
C TYR A 96 -5.76 4.02 -16.22
N ILE A 97 -4.84 3.31 -15.58
CA ILE A 97 -4.44 3.56 -14.21
C ILE A 97 -3.41 4.69 -14.25
N ASN A 98 -3.52 5.69 -13.39
CA ASN A 98 -2.56 6.79 -13.27
C ASN A 98 -1.22 6.35 -12.65
N HIS A 99 -0.63 5.28 -13.18
CA HIS A 99 0.66 4.70 -12.84
C HIS A 99 1.26 4.10 -14.12
N GLN A 100 2.57 4.27 -14.29
CA GLN A 100 3.33 3.60 -15.35
C GLN A 100 3.41 2.09 -15.09
N ARG A 101 3.52 1.31 -16.15
CA ARG A 101 3.44 -0.16 -16.07
C ARG A 101 4.53 -0.78 -15.20
N GLU A 102 5.76 -0.34 -15.33
CA GLU A 102 6.93 -0.81 -14.58
C GLU A 102 6.78 -0.65 -13.07
N ILE A 103 5.96 0.30 -12.61
CA ILE A 103 5.73 0.56 -11.19
C ILE A 103 4.82 -0.52 -10.60
N ILE A 104 3.73 -0.85 -11.28
CA ILE A 104 2.66 -1.69 -10.73
C ILE A 104 2.68 -3.13 -11.28
N ASP A 105 3.36 -3.40 -12.39
CA ASP A 105 3.53 -4.76 -12.92
C ASP A 105 4.52 -5.56 -12.06
N GLN A 106 4.15 -6.82 -11.74
CA GLN A 106 5.05 -7.78 -11.09
C GLN A 106 4.76 -9.25 -11.44
N TRP A 107 4.12 -9.46 -12.58
CA TRP A 107 3.51 -10.74 -12.94
C TRP A 107 4.43 -11.63 -13.78
N GLY A 108 5.53 -11.08 -14.30
CA GLY A 108 6.44 -11.74 -15.23
C GLY A 108 7.74 -12.26 -14.60
N PRO A 109 8.43 -13.20 -15.27
CA PRO A 109 9.69 -13.77 -14.79
C PRO A 109 10.89 -12.81 -14.91
N THR A 110 10.78 -11.75 -15.72
CA THR A 110 11.86 -10.78 -16.01
C THR A 110 11.55 -9.41 -15.39
N VAL A 111 12.60 -8.62 -15.15
CA VAL A 111 12.46 -7.22 -14.74
C VAL A 111 11.54 -6.46 -15.72
N PRO A 112 10.49 -5.76 -15.24
CA PRO A 112 9.77 -4.80 -16.08
C PRO A 112 10.73 -3.71 -16.56
N CYS A 113 10.91 -3.60 -17.88
CA CYS A 113 11.64 -2.49 -18.47
C CYS A 113 10.89 -1.18 -18.21
N TYR A 114 11.63 -0.07 -18.12
CA TYR A 114 11.04 1.27 -18.13
C TYR A 114 10.01 1.42 -19.25
N ASN A 115 8.83 1.95 -18.92
CA ASN A 115 7.75 2.14 -19.87
C ASN A 115 6.93 3.37 -19.48
N SER A 116 7.15 4.47 -20.21
CA SER A 116 6.38 5.70 -19.99
C SER A 116 4.86 5.57 -20.23
N GLY A 117 4.41 4.42 -20.76
CA GLY A 117 3.01 4.01 -20.88
C GLY A 117 2.30 3.81 -19.54
N TYR A 118 1.15 4.47 -19.40
CA TYR A 118 0.25 4.16 -18.29
C TYR A 118 -0.32 2.74 -18.45
N ALA A 119 -0.56 2.08 -17.31
CA ALA A 119 -1.13 0.74 -17.34
C ALA A 119 -2.60 0.78 -17.80
N ASP A 120 -2.92 0.04 -18.86
CA ASP A 120 -4.32 -0.19 -19.24
C ASP A 120 -5.05 -0.90 -18.10
N ARG A 121 -6.22 -0.36 -17.74
CA ARG A 121 -6.97 -0.83 -16.59
C ARG A 121 -7.53 -2.25 -16.80
N GLY A 122 -7.97 -2.56 -18.02
CA GLY A 122 -8.48 -3.88 -18.40
C GLY A 122 -7.40 -4.94 -18.39
N GLU A 123 -6.23 -4.67 -18.98
CA GLU A 123 -5.07 -5.56 -18.91
C GLU A 123 -4.62 -5.78 -17.46
N PHE A 124 -4.56 -4.73 -16.64
CA PHE A 124 -4.15 -4.85 -15.25
C PHE A 124 -5.11 -5.73 -14.45
N ALA A 125 -6.42 -5.55 -14.61
CA ALA A 125 -7.44 -6.40 -13.98
C ALA A 125 -7.34 -7.86 -14.47
N ALA A 126 -7.07 -8.09 -15.76
CA ALA A 126 -6.86 -9.44 -16.30
C ALA A 126 -5.64 -10.13 -15.68
N ARG A 127 -4.56 -9.38 -15.42
CA ARG A 127 -3.36 -9.92 -14.75
C ARG A 127 -3.60 -10.22 -13.27
N ASN A 128 -4.38 -9.40 -12.56
CA ASN A 128 -4.82 -9.73 -11.20
C ASN A 128 -5.58 -11.05 -11.21
N ARG A 129 -6.57 -11.20 -12.11
CA ARG A 129 -7.35 -12.43 -12.27
C ARG A 129 -6.46 -13.64 -12.53
N GLN A 130 -5.48 -13.51 -13.42
CA GLN A 130 -4.54 -14.59 -13.71
C GLN A 130 -3.83 -15.14 -12.47
N GLN A 131 -3.50 -14.29 -11.48
CA GLN A 131 -2.89 -14.78 -10.23
C GLN A 131 -3.86 -15.54 -9.35
N LEU A 132 -5.12 -15.13 -9.31
CA LEU A 132 -6.17 -15.86 -8.59
C LEU A 132 -6.43 -17.20 -9.27
N ASP A 133 -6.50 -17.23 -10.60
CA ASP A 133 -6.68 -18.47 -11.38
C ASP A 133 -5.52 -19.45 -11.17
N ARG A 134 -4.27 -18.94 -11.13
CA ARG A 134 -3.08 -19.74 -10.78
C ARG A 134 -3.20 -20.35 -9.37
N ALA A 135 -3.71 -19.60 -8.40
CA ALA A 135 -3.91 -20.13 -7.04
C ALA A 135 -5.00 -21.20 -7.01
N GLN A 136 -6.08 -21.01 -7.78
CA GLN A 136 -7.12 -22.02 -7.94
C GLN A 136 -6.58 -23.29 -8.60
N ALA A 137 -5.71 -23.17 -9.61
CA ALA A 137 -5.03 -24.31 -10.22
C ALA A 137 -4.11 -25.06 -9.23
N LEU A 138 -3.58 -24.38 -8.22
CA LEU A 138 -2.85 -24.99 -7.09
C LEU A 138 -3.78 -25.52 -5.97
N GLY A 139 -5.10 -25.43 -6.14
CA GLY A 139 -6.12 -25.99 -5.24
C GLY A 139 -6.80 -24.99 -4.30
N ALA A 140 -6.51 -23.68 -4.37
CA ALA A 140 -7.20 -22.70 -3.54
C ALA A 140 -8.70 -22.63 -3.89
N GLU A 141 -9.56 -22.53 -2.88
CA GLU A 141 -11.00 -22.37 -3.08
C GLU A 141 -11.35 -20.91 -3.34
N TYR A 142 -12.02 -20.60 -4.45
CA TYR A 142 -12.58 -19.27 -4.71
C TYR A 142 -14.06 -19.21 -4.35
N LEU A 143 -14.44 -18.22 -3.55
CA LEU A 143 -15.80 -17.98 -3.08
C LEU A 143 -16.28 -16.59 -3.55
N PRO A 144 -17.10 -16.52 -4.62
CA PRO A 144 -17.61 -15.25 -5.14
C PRO A 144 -18.77 -14.74 -4.27
N ALA A 145 -18.44 -14.17 -3.11
CA ALA A 145 -19.42 -13.67 -2.15
C ALA A 145 -18.94 -12.37 -1.48
N GLN A 146 -19.88 -11.53 -1.04
CA GLN A 146 -19.57 -10.38 -0.20
C GLN A 146 -19.42 -10.82 1.27
N VAL A 147 -18.37 -10.32 1.92
CA VAL A 147 -18.18 -10.47 3.37
C VAL A 147 -19.00 -9.40 4.09
N THR A 148 -19.77 -9.82 5.09
CA THR A 148 -20.62 -8.95 5.90
C THR A 148 -20.09 -8.74 7.32
N GLY A 149 -19.16 -9.58 7.78
CA GLY A 149 -18.53 -9.41 9.08
C GLY A 149 -17.46 -10.45 9.37
N ILE A 150 -16.50 -10.08 10.21
CA ILE A 150 -15.41 -10.93 10.66
C ILE A 150 -15.31 -10.82 12.18
N ASN A 151 -15.34 -11.97 12.87
CA ASN A 151 -15.22 -12.03 14.32
C ASN A 151 -14.14 -13.03 14.71
N GLN A 152 -13.41 -12.73 15.79
CA GLN A 152 -12.52 -13.69 16.41
C GLN A 152 -13.30 -14.58 17.39
N LEU A 153 -13.17 -15.88 17.24
CA LEU A 153 -13.72 -16.91 18.11
C LEU A 153 -12.87 -17.07 19.38
N LYS A 154 -13.40 -17.77 20.38
CA LYS A 154 -12.73 -17.98 21.68
C LYS A 154 -11.38 -18.72 21.57
N ASP A 155 -11.21 -19.52 20.53
CA ASP A 155 -9.98 -20.27 20.24
C ASP A 155 -9.07 -19.55 19.23
N VAL A 156 -9.22 -18.23 19.11
CA VAL A 156 -8.36 -17.34 18.29
C VAL A 156 -8.57 -17.50 16.79
N ARG A 157 -9.38 -18.47 16.32
CA ARG A 157 -9.80 -18.58 14.92
C ARG A 157 -10.73 -17.44 14.53
N TYR A 158 -10.83 -17.15 13.24
CA TYR A 158 -11.70 -16.11 12.69
C TYR A 158 -12.89 -16.74 11.99
N GLN A 159 -14.09 -16.28 12.34
CA GLN A 159 -15.31 -16.57 11.60
C GLN A 159 -15.60 -15.40 10.64
N ILE A 160 -15.72 -15.71 9.35
CA ILE A 160 -16.02 -14.76 8.27
C ILE A 160 -17.44 -15.05 7.79
N ARG A 161 -18.34 -14.08 7.94
CA ARG A 161 -19.74 -14.16 7.53
C ARG A 161 -19.91 -13.62 6.12
N LEU A 162 -20.69 -14.33 5.32
CA LEU A 162 -20.98 -14.01 3.94
C LEU A 162 -22.43 -13.50 3.81
N GLU A 163 -22.70 -12.73 2.77
CA GLU A 163 -24.04 -12.18 2.48
C GLU A 163 -25.12 -13.26 2.30
N ASN A 164 -24.73 -14.44 1.83
CA ASN A 164 -25.62 -15.59 1.61
C ASN A 164 -25.97 -16.35 2.91
N GLY A 165 -25.57 -15.82 4.08
CA GLY A 165 -25.79 -16.41 5.39
C GLY A 165 -24.79 -17.50 5.79
N GLN A 166 -23.88 -17.91 4.89
CA GLN A 166 -22.81 -18.84 5.23
C GLN A 166 -21.75 -18.17 6.12
N ALA A 167 -21.06 -18.99 6.90
CA ALA A 167 -19.89 -18.57 7.66
C ALA A 167 -18.76 -19.56 7.42
N ILE A 168 -17.55 -19.05 7.22
CA ILE A 168 -16.34 -19.85 7.10
C ILE A 168 -15.39 -19.56 8.27
N GLU A 169 -14.55 -20.54 8.61
CA GLU A 169 -13.56 -20.40 9.67
C GLU A 169 -12.14 -20.45 9.10
N SER A 170 -11.26 -19.59 9.62
CA SER A 170 -9.86 -19.48 9.19
C SER A 170 -8.94 -19.21 10.38
N ARG A 171 -7.71 -19.75 10.35
CA ARG A 171 -6.66 -19.41 11.32
C ARG A 171 -6.06 -18.03 11.05
N GLN A 172 -5.71 -17.79 9.79
CA GLN A 172 -5.20 -16.50 9.32
C GLN A 172 -6.16 -15.88 8.31
N VAL A 173 -6.37 -14.56 8.41
CA VAL A 173 -7.20 -13.80 7.47
C VAL A 173 -6.40 -12.60 6.95
N VAL A 174 -6.41 -12.39 5.64
CA VAL A 174 -5.80 -11.23 5.00
C VAL A 174 -6.91 -10.39 4.35
N LEU A 175 -7.12 -9.16 4.82
CA LEU A 175 -8.08 -8.21 4.27
C LEU A 175 -7.38 -7.28 3.29
N GLY A 176 -7.66 -7.48 2.00
CA GLY A 176 -7.26 -6.62 0.90
C GLY A 176 -8.47 -6.04 0.15
N MET A 177 -9.46 -5.53 0.88
CA MET A 177 -10.76 -5.05 0.35
C MET A 177 -10.72 -3.63 -0.26
N GLY A 178 -9.54 -3.03 -0.36
CA GLY A 178 -9.39 -1.63 -0.81
C GLY A 178 -9.91 -0.62 0.20
N ALA A 179 -9.93 0.67 -0.19
CA ALA A 179 -10.33 1.77 0.70
C ALA A 179 -11.85 1.98 0.81
N GLY A 180 -12.64 1.14 0.16
CA GLY A 180 -14.11 1.15 0.20
C GLY A 180 -14.78 1.85 -0.99
N PRO A 181 -16.12 1.90 -1.01
CA PRO A 181 -16.92 2.63 -2.01
C PRO A 181 -16.66 4.14 -1.98
N HIS A 182 -16.99 4.86 -3.05
CA HIS A 182 -16.94 6.33 -3.05
C HIS A 182 -17.87 6.93 -1.97
N THR A 183 -17.40 7.99 -1.33
CA THR A 183 -18.19 8.72 -0.33
C THR A 183 -19.33 9.43 -1.05
N SER A 184 -20.56 9.17 -0.62
CA SER A 184 -21.75 9.72 -1.26
C SER A 184 -21.97 11.17 -0.84
N VAL A 185 -22.38 12.01 -1.80
CA VAL A 185 -22.95 13.34 -1.54
C VAL A 185 -24.48 13.31 -1.45
N TRP A 186 -25.10 12.19 -1.84
CA TRP A 186 -26.54 11.98 -1.69
C TRP A 186 -26.88 11.79 -0.22
N ASN A 187 -27.84 12.58 0.26
CA ASN A 187 -28.37 12.42 1.59
C ASN A 187 -29.49 11.37 1.54
N ASN A 188 -29.15 10.17 1.98
CA ASN A 188 -30.11 9.08 2.16
C ASN A 188 -30.61 9.14 3.61
N ASP A 189 -31.87 8.75 3.88
CA ASP A 189 -32.49 8.80 5.23
C ASP A 189 -31.78 7.94 6.31
N SER A 190 -30.67 7.29 5.97
CA SER A 190 -29.80 6.51 6.85
C SER A 190 -28.83 7.40 7.65
N ALA A 191 -28.34 6.87 8.78
CA ALA A 191 -27.28 7.52 9.55
C ALA A 191 -26.01 7.71 8.71
N GLN A 192 -25.57 8.96 8.56
CA GLN A 192 -24.37 9.30 7.80
C GLN A 192 -23.09 8.80 8.49
N THR A 193 -22.14 8.30 7.69
CA THR A 193 -20.79 7.97 8.17
C THR A 193 -20.00 9.24 8.51
N LEU A 194 -18.86 9.09 9.17
CA LEU A 194 -17.95 10.22 9.42
C LEU A 194 -17.41 10.83 8.11
N ALA A 195 -17.19 10.02 7.07
CA ALA A 195 -16.73 10.50 5.77
C ALA A 195 -17.81 11.37 5.10
N GLU A 196 -19.07 10.92 5.10
CA GLU A 196 -20.21 11.69 4.56
C GLU A 196 -20.44 13.00 5.34
N LYS A 197 -20.33 12.97 6.67
CA LYS A 197 -20.42 14.19 7.50
C LYS A 197 -19.37 15.24 7.14
N ARG A 198 -18.15 14.83 6.76
CA ARG A 198 -17.09 15.74 6.28
C ARG A 198 -17.42 16.38 4.93
N LEU A 199 -18.39 15.83 4.20
CA LEU A 199 -18.93 16.40 2.96
C LEU A 199 -20.15 17.30 3.21
N GLY A 200 -20.54 17.60 4.46
CA GLY A 200 -21.73 18.41 4.78
C GLY A 200 -21.70 19.88 4.29
N ASN A 201 -20.57 20.33 3.74
CA ASN A 201 -20.41 21.57 3.01
C ASN A 201 -20.81 21.47 1.53
N ILE A 202 -21.22 20.29 1.05
CA ILE A 202 -21.80 20.05 -0.26
C ILE A 202 -23.28 19.70 -0.06
N ARG A 203 -24.18 20.45 -0.71
CA ARG A 203 -25.63 20.28 -0.53
C ARG A 203 -26.30 20.10 -1.87
N LEU A 204 -27.07 19.02 -1.99
CA LEU A 204 -27.92 18.74 -3.14
C LEU A 204 -29.35 19.19 -2.84
N HIS A 205 -29.90 20.08 -3.65
CA HIS A 205 -31.27 20.57 -3.53
C HIS A 205 -32.16 19.86 -4.54
N GLN A 206 -33.35 19.42 -4.12
CA GLN A 206 -34.27 18.65 -4.98
C GLN A 206 -33.61 17.41 -5.60
N GLN A 207 -32.99 16.57 -4.75
CA GLN A 207 -32.14 15.43 -5.14
C GLN A 207 -32.71 14.55 -6.27
N GLU A 208 -34.00 14.24 -6.24
CA GLU A 208 -34.63 13.41 -7.29
C GLU A 208 -34.54 14.01 -8.69
N VAL A 209 -34.60 15.34 -8.81
CA VAL A 209 -34.47 16.05 -10.10
C VAL A 209 -33.02 16.06 -10.60
N LEU A 210 -32.05 15.94 -9.69
CA LEU A 210 -30.61 15.95 -10.02
C LEU A 210 -30.09 14.58 -10.48
N ARG A 211 -30.89 13.52 -10.37
CA ARG A 211 -30.53 12.16 -10.76
C ARG A 211 -30.15 12.11 -12.25
N GLY A 212 -29.04 11.45 -12.56
CA GLY A 212 -28.51 11.34 -13.93
C GLY A 212 -27.61 12.50 -14.38
N ASN A 213 -27.61 13.64 -13.67
CA ASN A 213 -26.67 14.74 -13.91
C ASN A 213 -25.60 14.84 -12.82
N VAL A 214 -25.89 14.36 -11.61
CA VAL A 214 -24.92 14.21 -10.51
C VAL A 214 -24.49 12.75 -10.42
N MET A 215 -23.19 12.47 -10.53
CA MET A 215 -22.65 11.10 -10.60
C MET A 215 -21.38 10.98 -9.75
N ASP A 216 -21.10 9.80 -9.19
CA ASP A 216 -19.75 9.51 -8.69
C ASP A 216 -18.78 9.27 -9.86
N LEU A 217 -17.48 9.22 -9.55
CA LEU A 217 -16.43 8.95 -10.52
C LEU A 217 -16.70 7.68 -11.34
N ASP A 218 -17.02 6.56 -10.70
CA ASP A 218 -17.10 5.27 -11.37
C ASP A 218 -18.36 5.22 -12.27
N GLU A 219 -19.48 5.79 -11.82
CA GLU A 219 -20.69 5.98 -12.62
C GLU A 219 -20.44 6.89 -13.83
N PHE A 220 -19.71 7.99 -13.65
CA PHE A 220 -19.33 8.88 -14.76
C PHE A 220 -18.50 8.12 -15.79
N MET A 221 -17.45 7.42 -15.37
CA MET A 221 -16.58 6.66 -16.29
C MET A 221 -17.39 5.62 -17.09
N ARG A 222 -18.19 4.77 -16.43
CA ARG A 222 -19.05 3.77 -17.12
C ARG A 222 -20.08 4.43 -18.05
N THR A 223 -20.63 5.58 -17.67
CA THR A 223 -21.58 6.31 -18.51
C THR A 223 -20.90 6.86 -19.77
N THR A 224 -19.70 7.41 -19.62
CA THR A 224 -18.93 7.92 -20.76
C THR A 224 -18.46 6.82 -21.73
N ASP A 225 -18.29 5.59 -21.25
CA ASP A 225 -17.96 4.45 -22.12
C ASP A 225 -19.14 3.98 -22.95
N SER A 226 -20.33 3.96 -22.33
CA SER A 226 -21.55 3.50 -22.99
C SER A 226 -22.17 4.54 -23.90
N ARG A 227 -22.03 5.83 -23.57
CA ARG A 227 -22.70 6.96 -24.26
C ARG A 227 -21.76 8.18 -24.40
N PRO A 228 -20.59 8.03 -25.05
CA PRO A 228 -19.59 9.09 -25.15
C PRO A 228 -20.11 10.36 -25.81
N GLU A 229 -21.02 10.23 -26.78
CA GLU A 229 -21.61 11.33 -27.55
C GLU A 229 -22.42 12.32 -26.69
N GLN A 230 -22.88 11.91 -25.51
CA GLN A 230 -23.67 12.77 -24.61
C GLN A 230 -22.85 13.89 -23.98
N PHE A 231 -21.52 13.77 -23.97
CA PHE A 231 -20.61 14.67 -23.26
C PHE A 231 -19.93 15.70 -24.16
N ALA A 232 -19.96 15.50 -25.48
CA ALA A 232 -19.33 16.41 -26.43
C ALA A 232 -19.95 17.82 -26.34
N GLY A 233 -19.10 18.84 -26.15
CA GLY A 233 -19.52 20.24 -26.00
C GLY A 233 -20.26 20.56 -24.70
N LYS A 234 -20.42 19.59 -23.78
CA LYS A 234 -21.11 19.79 -22.49
C LYS A 234 -20.20 20.41 -21.44
N LYS A 235 -20.81 21.04 -20.43
CA LYS A 235 -20.10 21.58 -19.26
C LYS A 235 -20.09 20.52 -18.16
N VAL A 236 -18.91 19.96 -17.89
CA VAL A 236 -18.70 18.95 -16.85
C VAL A 236 -17.93 19.59 -15.70
N VAL A 237 -18.49 19.52 -14.49
CA VAL A 237 -17.81 19.93 -13.27
C VAL A 237 -17.31 18.70 -12.55
N VAL A 238 -16.00 18.57 -12.38
CA VAL A 238 -15.39 17.48 -11.62
C VAL A 238 -14.96 18.01 -10.26
N HIS A 239 -15.35 17.36 -9.16
CA HIS A 239 -15.00 17.78 -7.81
C HIS A 239 -14.25 16.68 -7.06
N GLY A 240 -12.98 16.94 -6.79
CA GLY A 240 -12.08 16.03 -6.08
C GLY A 240 -10.67 16.10 -6.65
N PRO A 241 -9.60 15.94 -5.84
CA PRO A 241 -8.23 16.10 -6.29
C PRO A 241 -7.77 14.87 -7.10
N ASN A 242 -6.95 13.99 -6.53
CA ASN A 242 -6.36 12.87 -7.27
C ASN A 242 -7.38 11.91 -7.88
N ALA A 243 -8.49 11.63 -7.19
CA ALA A 243 -9.53 10.77 -7.75
C ALA A 243 -10.27 11.45 -8.93
N GLY A 244 -10.22 12.77 -9.04
CA GLY A 244 -10.83 13.51 -10.15
C GLY A 244 -10.01 13.50 -11.44
N ILE A 245 -8.72 13.12 -11.41
CA ILE A 245 -7.82 13.13 -12.57
C ILE A 245 -8.42 12.35 -13.74
N ASP A 246 -8.88 11.12 -13.49
CA ASP A 246 -9.45 10.24 -14.53
C ASP A 246 -10.71 10.85 -15.15
N ALA A 247 -11.59 11.45 -14.33
CA ALA A 247 -12.81 12.10 -14.82
C ALA A 247 -12.51 13.35 -15.66
N VAL A 248 -11.53 14.16 -15.25
CA VAL A 248 -11.11 15.35 -16.00
C VAL A 248 -10.51 14.96 -17.34
N GLU A 249 -9.60 13.98 -17.35
CA GLU A 249 -9.00 13.50 -18.59
C GLU A 249 -10.07 12.98 -19.53
N ARG A 250 -10.94 12.10 -19.03
CA ARG A 250 -12.03 11.50 -19.82
C ARG A 250 -12.99 12.54 -20.37
N ALA A 251 -13.41 13.52 -19.57
CA ALA A 251 -14.29 14.59 -20.03
C ALA A 251 -13.62 15.41 -21.15
N GLY A 252 -12.33 15.73 -20.99
CA GLY A 252 -11.55 16.44 -22.01
C GLY A 252 -11.42 15.65 -23.32
N GLU A 253 -11.15 14.35 -23.25
CA GLU A 253 -11.08 13.45 -24.42
C GLU A 253 -12.36 13.45 -25.24
N LEU A 254 -13.51 13.57 -24.57
CA LEU A 254 -14.83 13.59 -25.19
C LEU A 254 -15.23 14.99 -25.72
N GLY A 255 -14.35 15.99 -25.58
CA GLY A 255 -14.61 17.36 -26.03
C GLY A 255 -15.57 18.13 -25.10
N ALA A 256 -15.67 17.75 -23.83
CA ALA A 256 -16.41 18.52 -22.84
C ALA A 256 -15.60 19.75 -22.37
N GLN A 257 -16.31 20.78 -21.92
CA GLN A 257 -15.74 21.92 -21.20
C GLN A 257 -15.66 21.58 -19.72
N VAL A 258 -14.45 21.49 -19.17
CA VAL A 258 -14.23 21.00 -17.80
C VAL A 258 -13.92 22.13 -16.83
N ASN A 259 -14.64 22.17 -15.71
CA ASN A 259 -14.26 22.95 -14.53
C ASN A 259 -13.88 21.98 -13.41
N TRP A 260 -12.72 22.18 -12.79
CA TRP A 260 -12.20 21.27 -11.78
C TRP A 260 -12.22 21.93 -10.40
N LEU A 261 -13.11 21.45 -9.54
CA LEU A 261 -13.21 21.89 -8.16
C LEU A 261 -12.36 21.02 -7.23
N ILE A 262 -11.63 21.66 -6.34
CA ILE A 262 -10.89 21.02 -5.25
C ILE A 262 -11.18 21.74 -3.94
N ARG A 263 -10.84 21.12 -2.80
CA ARG A 263 -10.80 21.85 -1.52
C ARG A 263 -9.44 22.51 -1.36
N SER A 264 -8.60 21.95 -0.50
CA SER A 264 -7.25 22.44 -0.20
C SER A 264 -6.13 21.69 -0.91
N THR A 265 -6.35 20.43 -1.28
CA THR A 265 -5.33 19.59 -1.91
C THR A 265 -5.39 19.74 -3.43
N LYS A 266 -4.27 20.13 -4.05
CA LYS A 266 -4.13 20.12 -5.51
C LYS A 266 -3.98 18.68 -6.03
N PRO A 267 -4.46 18.37 -7.25
CA PRO A 267 -4.18 17.10 -7.88
C PRO A 267 -2.68 16.94 -8.11
N VAL A 268 -2.18 15.72 -7.94
CA VAL A 268 -0.79 15.36 -8.23
C VAL A 268 -0.73 14.83 -9.67
N LEU A 269 -0.08 15.59 -10.54
CA LEU A 269 0.10 15.25 -11.97
C LEU A 269 1.57 14.87 -12.21
N LEU A 270 1.80 13.79 -12.95
CA LEU A 270 3.15 13.27 -13.24
C LEU A 270 3.94 14.12 -14.23
N ASP A 271 5.23 14.35 -13.98
CA ASP A 271 6.12 14.84 -15.04
C ASP A 271 6.22 13.79 -16.17
N GLY A 272 6.06 14.22 -17.42
CA GLY A 272 5.95 13.30 -18.56
C GLY A 272 4.61 12.56 -18.63
N HIS A 273 3.56 13.03 -17.93
CA HIS A 273 2.22 12.46 -17.98
C HIS A 273 1.72 12.25 -19.42
N GLN A 274 1.09 11.10 -19.69
CA GLN A 274 0.36 10.88 -20.95
C GLN A 274 -0.97 11.64 -21.02
N LEU A 275 -1.39 12.19 -19.88
CA LEU A 275 -2.60 13.00 -19.75
C LEU A 275 -2.45 14.28 -20.58
N LYS A 276 -3.44 14.56 -21.41
CA LYS A 276 -3.47 15.74 -22.28
C LYS A 276 -4.32 16.85 -21.67
N PHE A 277 -5.43 16.49 -21.04
CA PHE A 277 -6.46 17.44 -20.64
C PHE A 277 -6.37 17.80 -19.16
N ALA A 278 -6.19 16.82 -18.27
CA ALA A 278 -6.08 17.10 -16.83
C ALA A 278 -4.99 18.13 -16.47
N PRO A 279 -3.79 18.10 -17.06
CA PRO A 279 -2.77 19.14 -16.82
C PRO A 279 -3.17 20.52 -17.34
N GLN A 280 -3.81 20.58 -18.50
CA GLN A 280 -4.29 21.85 -19.06
C GLN A 280 -5.38 22.46 -18.19
N VAL A 281 -6.34 21.64 -17.75
CA VAL A 281 -7.43 22.05 -16.85
C VAL A 281 -6.88 22.45 -15.48
N ALA A 282 -5.90 21.72 -14.94
CA ALA A 282 -5.27 22.06 -13.67
C ALA A 282 -4.62 23.47 -13.68
N ASN A 283 -4.07 23.88 -14.82
CA ASN A 283 -3.42 25.18 -14.98
C ASN A 283 -4.41 26.35 -15.18
N HIS A 284 -5.57 26.11 -15.79
CA HIS A 284 -6.47 27.18 -16.24
C HIS A 284 -7.85 27.18 -15.58
N HIS A 285 -8.31 26.03 -15.07
CA HIS A 285 -9.69 25.80 -14.66
C HIS A 285 -9.79 25.01 -13.34
N LEU A 286 -8.75 25.10 -12.50
CA LEU A 286 -8.72 24.53 -11.16
C LEU A 286 -9.15 25.58 -10.13
N VAL A 287 -10.20 25.29 -9.38
CA VAL A 287 -10.79 26.21 -8.40
C VAL A 287 -10.87 25.55 -7.02
N SER A 288 -10.32 26.23 -6.00
CA SER A 288 -10.51 25.84 -4.61
C SER A 288 -11.86 26.32 -4.11
N VAL A 289 -12.68 25.40 -3.61
CA VAL A 289 -14.03 25.66 -3.08
C VAL A 289 -14.12 25.26 -1.61
N ASP A 290 -14.83 26.07 -0.83
CA ASP A 290 -15.09 25.83 0.60
C ASP A 290 -16.47 25.21 0.83
N ALA A 291 -17.51 25.73 0.19
CA ALA A 291 -18.85 25.16 0.20
C ALA A 291 -19.46 25.16 -1.20
N LEU A 292 -20.40 24.24 -1.44
CA LEU A 292 -21.07 24.05 -2.73
C LEU A 292 -22.54 23.67 -2.52
N ASP A 293 -23.45 24.44 -3.11
CA ASP A 293 -24.87 24.09 -3.23
C ASP A 293 -25.20 23.81 -4.70
N ILE A 294 -25.89 22.71 -4.97
CA ILE A 294 -26.25 22.26 -6.32
C ILE A 294 -27.77 22.24 -6.45
N TYR A 295 -28.29 22.98 -7.43
CA TYR A 295 -29.72 23.13 -7.70
C TYR A 295 -30.05 22.69 -9.14
N PRO A 296 -31.30 22.27 -9.41
CA PRO A 296 -31.83 22.27 -10.76
C PRO A 296 -31.79 23.70 -11.32
N ASN A 297 -31.31 23.87 -12.54
CA ASN A 297 -31.30 25.17 -13.20
C ASN A 297 -32.71 25.51 -13.69
N PRO A 298 -33.30 26.66 -13.29
CA PRO A 298 -34.62 27.05 -13.75
C PRO A 298 -34.64 27.55 -15.21
N THR A 299 -33.48 27.76 -15.83
CA THR A 299 -33.37 28.32 -17.18
C THR A 299 -33.84 27.33 -18.25
N PRO A 300 -34.93 27.61 -18.99
CA PRO A 300 -35.41 26.71 -20.04
C PRO A 300 -34.39 26.57 -21.17
N GLY A 301 -34.09 25.33 -21.56
CA GLY A 301 -33.08 25.04 -22.60
C GLY A 301 -31.63 25.30 -22.20
N GLY A 302 -31.38 25.73 -20.95
CA GLY A 302 -30.05 25.87 -20.37
C GLY A 302 -29.49 24.55 -19.84
N ALA A 303 -28.29 24.61 -19.26
CA ALA A 303 -27.67 23.45 -18.63
C ALA A 303 -28.48 23.05 -17.37
N PRO A 304 -28.75 21.76 -17.12
CA PRO A 304 -29.66 21.28 -16.07
C PRO A 304 -29.25 21.62 -14.64
N LEU A 305 -27.97 21.91 -14.38
CA LEU A 305 -27.47 22.19 -13.03
C LEU A 305 -27.06 23.66 -12.88
N GLN A 306 -27.35 24.21 -11.71
CA GLN A 306 -26.76 25.46 -11.22
C GLN A 306 -26.00 25.19 -9.92
N LEU A 307 -24.69 25.40 -9.95
CA LEU A 307 -23.78 25.25 -8.84
C LEU A 307 -23.49 26.62 -8.24
N ARG A 308 -23.63 26.75 -6.91
CA ARG A 308 -23.29 27.96 -6.15
C ARG A 308 -22.21 27.62 -5.15
N TYR A 309 -21.02 28.17 -5.31
CA TYR A 309 -19.88 27.85 -4.46
C TYR A 309 -19.24 29.08 -3.82
N SER A 310 -18.61 28.86 -2.67
CA SER A 310 -17.73 29.84 -2.03
C SER A 310 -16.28 29.46 -2.23
N VAL A 311 -15.42 30.47 -2.36
CA VAL A 311 -13.96 30.31 -2.37
C VAL A 311 -13.41 30.59 -0.97
N PRO A 312 -12.33 29.91 -0.54
CA PRO A 312 -11.71 30.18 0.75
C PRO A 312 -10.98 31.52 0.73
N THR A 313 -11.67 32.61 1.07
CA THR A 313 -11.12 33.99 1.13
C THR A 313 -10.86 34.48 2.55
N GLY A 314 -11.31 33.75 3.57
CA GLY A 314 -11.30 34.20 4.97
C GLY A 314 -12.37 35.25 5.30
N GLU A 315 -13.16 35.68 4.32
CA GLU A 315 -14.24 36.65 4.48
C GLU A 315 -15.60 35.93 4.49
N SER A 316 -16.27 35.88 5.65
CA SER A 316 -17.55 35.16 5.86
C SER A 316 -18.73 35.64 5.00
N GLN A 317 -18.56 36.68 4.17
CA GLN A 317 -19.61 37.25 3.31
C GLN A 317 -19.22 37.37 1.83
N ALA A 318 -18.14 36.73 1.37
CA ALA A 318 -17.80 36.74 -0.05
C ALA A 318 -19.00 36.22 -0.88
N PRO A 319 -19.40 36.92 -1.96
CA PRO A 319 -20.54 36.52 -2.77
C PRO A 319 -20.28 35.14 -3.38
N ARG A 320 -21.27 34.24 -3.28
CA ARG A 320 -21.18 32.91 -3.88
C ARG A 320 -21.10 33.06 -5.39
N GLN A 321 -20.10 32.40 -5.98
CA GLN A 321 -19.95 32.32 -7.43
C GLN A 321 -20.97 31.31 -7.96
N THR A 322 -21.49 31.56 -9.17
CA THR A 322 -22.49 30.69 -9.81
C THR A 322 -21.90 30.12 -11.09
N LEU A 323 -22.11 28.82 -11.30
CA LEU A 323 -21.68 28.07 -12.47
C LEU A 323 -22.80 27.15 -12.94
N ASP A 324 -23.21 27.28 -14.19
CA ASP A 324 -24.17 26.36 -14.80
C ASP A 324 -23.43 25.18 -15.45
N ALA A 325 -23.93 23.96 -15.25
CA ALA A 325 -23.29 22.73 -15.69
C ALA A 325 -24.30 21.71 -16.23
N ASP A 326 -23.85 20.87 -17.17
CA ASP A 326 -24.63 19.71 -17.63
C ASP A 326 -24.46 18.51 -16.70
N TYR A 327 -23.26 18.35 -16.14
CA TYR A 327 -22.92 17.25 -15.25
C TYR A 327 -22.05 17.72 -14.09
N TYR A 328 -22.25 17.09 -12.93
CA TYR A 328 -21.38 17.23 -11.77
C TYR A 328 -20.90 15.84 -11.33
N VAL A 329 -19.59 15.65 -11.31
CA VAL A 329 -18.91 14.40 -10.97
C VAL A 329 -18.22 14.57 -9.63
N TYR A 330 -18.60 13.79 -8.63
CA TYR A 330 -17.92 13.81 -7.32
C TYR A 330 -16.92 12.65 -7.20
N ALA A 331 -15.66 13.02 -6.98
CA ALA A 331 -14.52 12.14 -6.77
C ALA A 331 -13.86 12.46 -5.42
N LEU A 332 -14.66 12.43 -4.35
CA LEU A 332 -14.32 13.02 -3.04
C LEU A 332 -13.71 12.04 -2.04
N GLY A 333 -13.17 10.93 -2.55
CA GLY A 333 -12.55 9.87 -1.74
C GLY A 333 -13.52 8.77 -1.35
N GLN A 334 -12.97 7.74 -0.71
CA GLN A 334 -13.67 6.50 -0.38
C GLN A 334 -14.07 6.44 1.10
N ASP A 335 -15.05 5.61 1.41
CA ASP A 335 -15.60 5.43 2.75
C ASP A 335 -15.32 4.02 3.27
N ILE A 336 -14.39 3.93 4.22
CA ILE A 336 -13.96 2.69 4.84
C ILE A 336 -15.00 2.10 5.82
N HIS A 337 -16.10 2.79 6.09
CA HIS A 337 -17.16 2.31 6.98
C HIS A 337 -18.44 1.94 6.24
N LYS A 338 -18.50 2.09 4.91
CA LYS A 338 -19.65 1.63 4.12
C LYS A 338 -19.67 0.12 3.91
N PRO A 339 -20.85 -0.51 3.78
CA PRO A 339 -20.95 -1.93 3.43
C PRO A 339 -20.05 -2.30 2.25
N GLY A 340 -19.34 -3.43 2.35
CA GLY A 340 -18.37 -3.87 1.34
C GLY A 340 -16.95 -3.33 1.54
N SER A 341 -16.66 -2.60 2.61
CA SER A 341 -15.31 -2.11 2.95
C SER A 341 -14.73 -2.81 4.19
N ALA A 342 -13.41 -2.72 4.38
CA ALA A 342 -12.72 -3.36 5.50
C ALA A 342 -13.23 -2.86 6.88
N GLY A 343 -13.41 -1.56 7.06
CA GLY A 343 -13.86 -1.01 8.35
C GLY A 343 -15.29 -1.40 8.71
N ALA A 344 -16.15 -1.66 7.71
CA ALA A 344 -17.52 -2.14 7.94
C ALA A 344 -17.59 -3.59 8.44
N VAL A 345 -16.62 -4.44 8.07
CA VAL A 345 -16.64 -5.87 8.41
C VAL A 345 -15.84 -6.23 9.66
N LEU A 346 -15.04 -5.32 10.21
CA LEU A 346 -14.14 -5.61 11.34
C LEU A 346 -14.83 -5.67 12.70
N GLY A 347 -15.95 -4.97 12.90
CA GLY A 347 -16.64 -4.91 14.20
C GLY A 347 -15.68 -4.58 15.35
N ASP A 348 -15.76 -5.37 16.43
CA ASP A 348 -14.90 -5.21 17.63
C ASP A 348 -13.41 -5.42 17.37
N LEU A 349 -13.03 -6.06 16.25
CA LEU A 349 -11.61 -6.24 15.89
C LEU A 349 -10.93 -4.92 15.58
N PHE A 350 -11.68 -3.89 15.17
CA PHE A 350 -11.14 -2.57 14.87
C PHE A 350 -10.40 -1.97 16.08
N GLY A 351 -10.95 -2.11 17.28
CA GLY A 351 -10.33 -1.65 18.53
C GLY A 351 -9.13 -2.49 19.00
N LYS A 352 -8.82 -3.59 18.31
CA LYS A 352 -7.71 -4.51 18.62
C LYS A 352 -6.59 -4.46 17.59
N LEU A 353 -6.66 -3.52 16.65
CA LEU A 353 -5.65 -3.34 15.64
C LEU A 353 -4.37 -2.72 16.23
N GLU A 354 -3.24 -3.15 15.69
CA GLU A 354 -1.91 -2.60 15.92
C GLU A 354 -1.16 -2.51 14.58
N PRO A 355 -0.20 -1.59 14.44
CA PRO A 355 0.61 -1.47 13.24
C PRO A 355 1.58 -2.65 13.06
N VAL A 356 1.84 -2.99 11.80
CA VAL A 356 2.97 -3.82 11.40
C VAL A 356 4.08 -2.89 10.91
N TYR A 357 5.14 -2.74 11.69
CA TYR A 357 6.28 -1.91 11.34
C TYR A 357 7.24 -2.62 10.37
N ASP A 358 8.09 -1.82 9.72
CA ASP A 358 9.14 -2.28 8.81
C ASP A 358 10.34 -2.87 9.56
N TYR A 359 10.12 -3.92 10.36
CA TYR A 359 11.16 -4.57 11.15
C TYR A 359 12.32 -5.14 10.30
N ASP A 360 12.03 -5.50 9.06
CA ASP A 360 13.00 -6.00 8.09
C ASP A 360 13.75 -4.86 7.35
N GLN A 361 13.45 -3.59 7.69
CA GLN A 361 14.15 -2.38 7.23
C GLN A 361 14.20 -2.24 5.69
N VAL A 362 13.10 -2.61 5.04
CA VAL A 362 12.96 -2.58 3.58
C VAL A 362 12.87 -1.15 3.05
N TYR A 363 12.26 -0.24 3.81
CA TYR A 363 12.07 1.17 3.44
C TYR A 363 13.06 2.10 4.12
N SER A 364 13.38 1.83 5.40
CA SER A 364 14.24 2.68 6.20
C SER A 364 15.10 1.86 7.15
N ASP A 365 16.28 2.39 7.48
CA ASP A 365 17.13 1.94 8.58
C ASP A 365 16.49 2.15 9.98
N GLN A 366 15.39 2.89 10.05
CA GLN A 366 14.62 3.15 11.26
C GLN A 366 13.27 2.45 11.16
N PRO A 367 13.16 1.19 11.62
CA PRO A 367 11.98 0.33 11.42
C PRO A 367 10.69 0.92 12.00
N PHE A 368 10.79 1.79 13.00
CA PHE A 368 9.68 2.50 13.65
C PHE A 368 9.09 3.66 12.82
N LYS A 369 9.76 4.09 11.76
CA LYS A 369 9.26 5.19 10.91
C LYS A 369 8.27 4.74 9.85
N THR A 370 8.23 3.47 9.50
CA THR A 370 7.37 2.98 8.42
C THR A 370 6.45 1.88 8.94
N VAL A 371 5.15 2.05 8.74
CA VAL A 371 4.14 1.02 9.01
C VAL A 371 3.72 0.44 7.68
N LEU A 372 3.84 -0.88 7.50
CA LEU A 372 3.55 -1.63 6.26
C LEU A 372 2.10 -2.09 6.14
N GLY A 373 1.44 -2.34 7.28
CA GLY A 373 0.07 -2.85 7.36
C GLY A 373 -0.49 -2.72 8.76
N LEU A 374 -1.71 -3.23 8.99
CA LEU A 374 -2.31 -3.33 10.32
C LEU A 374 -2.63 -4.78 10.62
N GLN A 375 -2.52 -5.19 11.87
CA GLN A 375 -2.87 -6.54 12.29
C GLN A 375 -3.67 -6.52 13.58
N THR A 376 -4.39 -7.59 13.91
CA THR A 376 -4.89 -7.78 15.27
C THR A 376 -3.75 -8.13 16.22
N ARG A 377 -3.77 -7.62 17.46
CA ARG A 377 -2.76 -7.95 18.47
C ARG A 377 -2.57 -9.46 18.63
N GLY A 378 -1.30 -9.89 18.67
CA GLY A 378 -0.91 -11.30 18.78
C GLY A 378 -0.91 -12.09 17.48
N SER A 379 -1.12 -11.43 16.32
CA SER A 379 -0.98 -12.07 15.01
C SER A 379 0.46 -12.51 14.75
N ASN A 380 0.61 -13.61 14.02
CA ASN A 380 1.89 -14.19 13.63
C ASN A 380 1.80 -14.80 12.23
N SER A 381 2.81 -15.58 11.82
CA SER A 381 2.86 -16.20 10.49
C SER A 381 1.75 -17.22 10.20
N ASP A 382 1.08 -17.73 11.24
CA ASP A 382 0.19 -18.90 11.15
C ASP A 382 -1.23 -18.62 11.65
N SER A 383 -1.44 -17.47 12.29
CA SER A 383 -2.73 -17.07 12.84
C SER A 383 -2.81 -15.55 12.96
N GLY A 384 -4.03 -15.03 12.91
CA GLY A 384 -4.29 -13.60 13.05
C GLY A 384 -4.98 -12.98 11.86
N LEU A 385 -5.30 -11.70 11.98
CA LEU A 385 -5.88 -10.90 10.90
C LEU A 385 -4.88 -9.83 10.49
N LEU A 386 -4.57 -9.77 9.20
CA LEU A 386 -3.70 -8.76 8.57
C LEU A 386 -4.52 -7.92 7.59
N ILE A 387 -4.40 -6.61 7.64
CA ILE A 387 -5.00 -5.65 6.71
C ILE A 387 -3.88 -5.07 5.86
N VAL A 388 -4.07 -5.10 4.55
CA VAL A 388 -3.09 -4.65 3.56
C VAL A 388 -3.70 -3.69 2.55
N GLY A 389 -2.83 -2.93 1.87
CA GLY A 389 -3.24 -2.05 0.79
C GLY A 389 -3.97 -0.79 1.26
N ALA A 390 -4.80 -0.22 0.38
CA ALA A 390 -5.46 1.08 0.61
C ALA A 390 -6.34 1.15 1.88
N ALA A 391 -6.81 0.01 2.39
CA ALA A 391 -7.56 -0.04 3.67
C ALA A 391 -6.71 0.45 4.86
N VAL A 392 -5.40 0.21 4.83
CA VAL A 392 -4.46 0.60 5.88
C VAL A 392 -4.47 2.12 6.06
N THR A 393 -4.36 2.88 4.96
CA THR A 393 -4.36 4.35 4.98
C THR A 393 -5.64 4.93 5.57
N GLN A 394 -6.79 4.28 5.34
CA GLN A 394 -8.07 4.75 5.85
C GLN A 394 -8.27 4.47 7.35
N LEU A 395 -7.69 3.37 7.86
CA LEU A 395 -7.86 2.95 9.26
C LEU A 395 -6.75 3.46 10.19
N ALA A 396 -5.57 3.78 9.66
CA ALA A 396 -4.37 4.09 10.44
C ALA A 396 -4.51 5.29 11.40
N ALA A 397 -5.36 6.27 11.08
CA ALA A 397 -5.50 7.49 11.87
C ALA A 397 -5.95 7.26 13.32
N THR A 398 -6.61 6.14 13.61
CA THR A 398 -7.11 5.79 14.95
C THR A 398 -6.34 4.66 15.62
N VAL A 399 -5.41 4.01 14.91
CA VAL A 399 -4.63 2.90 15.45
C VAL A 399 -3.43 3.44 16.22
N GLN A 400 -3.27 3.00 17.48
CA GLN A 400 -2.19 3.45 18.35
C GLN A 400 -0.86 2.78 18.01
N HIS A 401 0.25 3.44 18.35
CA HIS A 401 1.58 2.87 18.19
C HIS A 401 1.81 1.69 19.15
N SER A 402 2.44 0.63 18.67
CA SER A 402 2.88 -0.53 19.47
C SER A 402 4.39 -0.84 19.35
N TYR A 403 5.16 0.03 18.67
CA TYR A 403 6.57 -0.28 18.39
C TYR A 403 7.40 -0.40 19.67
N LEU A 404 7.21 0.52 20.62
CA LEU A 404 7.99 0.56 21.87
C LEU A 404 7.75 -0.70 22.70
N ASP A 405 6.50 -1.15 22.80
CA ASP A 405 6.13 -2.39 23.47
C ASP A 405 6.86 -3.59 22.85
N HIS A 406 6.79 -3.73 21.51
CA HIS A 406 7.47 -4.81 20.80
C HIS A 406 9.00 -4.72 20.90
N ALA A 407 9.56 -3.51 20.95
CA ALA A 407 10.99 -3.30 21.10
C ALA A 407 11.47 -3.67 22.51
N ALA A 408 10.70 -3.32 23.54
CA ALA A 408 10.95 -3.74 24.92
C ALA A 408 10.88 -5.28 25.04
N ASP A 409 9.86 -5.93 24.48
CA ASP A 409 9.74 -7.39 24.47
C ASP A 409 10.96 -8.07 23.83
N ARG A 410 11.47 -7.53 22.70
CA ARG A 410 12.69 -8.04 22.07
C ARG A 410 13.90 -7.89 22.98
N ILE A 411 14.05 -6.76 23.67
CA ILE A 411 15.13 -6.55 24.64
C ILE A 411 15.02 -7.59 25.76
N PHE A 412 13.84 -7.77 26.35
CA PHE A 412 13.64 -8.76 27.42
C PHE A 412 13.97 -10.18 26.98
N GLN A 413 13.58 -10.60 25.78
CA GLN A 413 13.93 -11.91 25.22
C GLN A 413 15.45 -12.09 25.00
N GLN A 414 16.20 -11.01 24.72
CA GLN A 414 17.67 -11.10 24.67
C GLN A 414 18.28 -11.17 26.07
N LEU A 415 17.69 -10.47 27.05
CA LEU A 415 18.13 -10.48 28.45
C LEU A 415 17.90 -11.84 29.13
N GLU A 416 16.84 -12.58 28.79
CA GLU A 416 16.65 -13.97 29.24
C GLU A 416 17.86 -14.87 28.90
N LYS A 417 18.54 -14.56 27.79
CA LYS A 417 19.73 -15.30 27.30
C LYS A 417 21.03 -14.74 27.87
N LEU A 418 20.96 -13.63 28.60
CA LEU A 418 22.07 -12.92 29.27
C LEU A 418 21.71 -12.66 30.74
N PRO A 419 21.42 -13.72 31.54
CA PRO A 419 20.94 -13.55 32.91
C PRO A 419 22.01 -12.94 33.82
N GLY A 420 21.59 -12.07 34.73
CA GLY A 420 22.45 -11.44 35.74
C GLY A 420 21.90 -10.11 36.25
N ALA A 421 22.45 -9.62 37.36
CA ALA A 421 22.00 -8.38 38.02
C ALA A 421 21.99 -7.14 37.09
N ALA A 422 22.94 -7.09 36.15
CA ALA A 422 23.00 -6.04 35.14
C ALA A 422 21.77 -6.06 34.22
N GLY A 423 21.38 -7.24 33.71
CA GLY A 423 20.18 -7.41 32.87
C GLY A 423 18.89 -7.11 33.61
N GLU A 424 18.76 -7.54 34.87
CA GLU A 424 17.61 -7.21 35.72
C GLU A 424 17.45 -5.70 35.95
N ALA A 425 18.57 -4.99 36.17
CA ALA A 425 18.57 -3.54 36.31
C ALA A 425 18.14 -2.84 35.01
N LEU A 426 18.60 -3.30 33.85
CA LEU A 426 18.14 -2.76 32.56
C LEU A 426 16.64 -3.00 32.35
N SER A 427 16.14 -4.20 32.66
CA SER A 427 14.71 -4.51 32.57
C SER A 427 13.89 -3.56 33.44
N ARG A 428 14.35 -3.28 34.67
CA ARG A 428 13.68 -2.33 35.57
C ARG A 428 13.65 -0.92 34.99
N LEU A 429 14.77 -0.42 34.47
CA LEU A 429 14.85 0.90 33.84
C LEU A 429 13.86 1.05 32.69
N ILE A 430 13.69 0.02 31.86
CA ILE A 430 12.73 0.04 30.75
C ILE A 430 11.28 0.01 31.26
N VAL A 431 10.97 -0.86 32.22
CA VAL A 431 9.61 -0.98 32.80
C VAL A 431 9.18 0.27 33.55
N GLU A 432 10.11 0.94 34.23
CA GLU A 432 9.87 2.20 34.96
C GLU A 432 9.86 3.44 34.05
N ASP A 433 9.97 3.24 32.72
CA ASP A 433 10.10 4.29 31.71
C ASP A 433 11.20 5.32 32.03
N ALA A 434 12.32 4.86 32.60
CA ALA A 434 13.47 5.71 32.95
C ALA A 434 13.95 6.52 31.73
N ASN A 435 14.55 7.69 31.95
CA ASN A 435 14.96 8.56 30.85
C ASN A 435 16.09 7.93 30.02
N THR A 436 16.29 8.44 28.80
CA THR A 436 17.32 7.97 27.86
C THR A 436 18.72 8.03 28.45
N GLN A 437 19.04 9.07 29.25
CA GLN A 437 20.37 9.21 29.84
C GLN A 437 20.69 8.09 30.83
N ASP A 438 19.72 7.73 31.68
CA ASP A 438 19.89 6.67 32.69
C ASP A 438 20.09 5.30 32.06
N ILE A 439 19.32 4.99 31.01
CA ILE A 439 19.47 3.75 30.24
C ILE A 439 20.85 3.70 29.56
N GLN A 440 21.28 4.80 28.94
CA GLN A 440 22.60 4.88 28.29
C GLN A 440 23.74 4.75 29.30
N ALA A 441 23.64 5.42 30.45
CA ALA A 441 24.64 5.34 31.51
C ALA A 441 24.78 3.89 32.03
N HIS A 442 23.66 3.17 32.22
CA HIS A 442 23.69 1.76 32.62
C HIS A 442 24.39 0.89 31.58
N ILE A 443 24.07 1.06 30.28
CA ILE A 443 24.68 0.29 29.19
C ILE A 443 26.19 0.53 29.09
N GLN A 444 26.64 1.77 29.30
CA GLN A 444 28.07 2.10 29.27
C GLN A 444 28.88 1.32 30.32
N THR A 445 28.27 0.95 31.45
CA THR A 445 28.94 0.11 32.47
C THR A 445 29.21 -1.32 31.96
N TRP A 446 28.50 -1.80 30.94
CA TRP A 446 28.67 -3.16 30.39
C TRP A 446 29.79 -3.24 29.35
N ALA A 447 30.04 -2.13 28.65
CA ALA A 447 31.05 -2.03 27.59
C ALA A 447 32.50 -2.09 28.12
N ALA A 448 32.70 -1.83 29.42
CA ALA A 448 34.01 -1.87 30.05
C ALA A 448 34.53 -3.30 30.32
N ASP A 449 33.65 -4.29 30.49
CA ASP A 449 34.00 -5.60 31.06
C ASP A 449 33.65 -6.83 30.19
N THR A 450 33.12 -6.66 28.97
CA THR A 450 32.62 -7.79 28.16
C THR A 450 33.20 -7.84 26.74
N PRO A 451 33.76 -8.97 26.27
CA PRO A 451 34.06 -9.17 24.85
C PRO A 451 32.81 -8.98 23.99
N SER A 452 32.93 -8.32 22.84
CA SER A 452 31.84 -8.04 21.89
C SER A 452 31.31 -9.32 21.23
N THR A 453 30.53 -10.11 21.96
CA THR A 453 29.82 -11.24 21.37
C THR A 453 28.72 -10.73 20.42
N PRO A 454 28.39 -11.46 19.33
CA PRO A 454 27.28 -11.12 18.44
C PRO A 454 25.94 -10.93 19.17
N ARG A 455 25.74 -11.64 20.29
CA ARG A 455 24.55 -11.51 21.14
C ARG A 455 24.49 -10.16 21.85
N MET A 456 25.62 -9.71 22.40
CA MET A 456 25.71 -8.39 23.02
C MET A 456 25.47 -7.28 21.99
N GLN A 457 26.04 -7.41 20.79
CA GLN A 457 25.78 -6.46 19.70
C GLN A 457 24.30 -6.39 19.32
N THR A 458 23.62 -7.54 19.27
CA THR A 458 22.17 -7.61 18.98
C THR A 458 21.34 -6.90 20.05
N LEU A 459 21.69 -7.09 21.33
CA LEU A 459 21.05 -6.40 22.44
C LEU A 459 21.27 -4.88 22.36
N LEU A 460 22.52 -4.45 22.18
CA LEU A 460 22.87 -3.02 22.08
C LEU A 460 22.14 -2.35 20.90
N ASN A 461 22.06 -3.00 19.74
CA ASN A 461 21.30 -2.51 18.61
C ASN A 461 19.80 -2.40 18.94
N SER A 462 19.24 -3.40 19.62
CA SER A 462 17.81 -3.38 20.03
C SER A 462 17.51 -2.23 20.99
N ILE A 463 18.43 -1.91 21.90
CA ILE A 463 18.28 -0.78 22.82
C ILE A 463 18.44 0.55 22.08
N ALA A 464 19.41 0.66 21.16
CA ALA A 464 19.57 1.85 20.33
C ALA A 464 18.29 2.15 19.53
N ASP A 465 17.68 1.13 18.92
CA ASP A 465 16.41 1.25 18.21
C ASP A 465 15.25 1.66 19.13
N TYR A 466 15.18 1.10 20.34
CA TYR A 466 14.17 1.45 21.34
C TYR A 466 14.26 2.93 21.74
N LEU A 467 15.47 3.41 22.05
CA LEU A 467 15.71 4.79 22.46
C LEU A 467 15.45 5.78 21.31
N ALA A 468 15.89 5.45 20.10
CA ALA A 468 15.64 6.26 18.91
C ALA A 468 14.15 6.35 18.58
N ALA A 469 13.42 5.24 18.70
CA ALA A 469 11.97 5.22 18.53
C ALA A 469 11.25 6.07 19.58
N ARG A 470 11.68 5.98 20.85
CA ARG A 470 11.10 6.76 21.96
C ARG A 470 11.25 8.25 21.69
N GLU A 471 12.44 8.69 21.31
CA GLU A 471 12.70 10.08 20.95
C GLU A 471 11.82 10.52 19.76
N TYR A 472 11.76 9.70 18.70
CA TYR A 472 10.94 9.99 17.53
C TYR A 472 9.46 10.20 17.89
N PHE A 473 8.84 9.28 18.65
CA PHE A 473 7.43 9.39 19.01
C PHE A 473 7.16 10.55 19.97
N GLN A 474 8.08 10.86 20.90
CA GLN A 474 7.98 12.05 21.75
C GLN A 474 8.00 13.34 20.92
N GLN A 475 8.91 13.45 19.95
CA GLN A 475 8.98 14.59 19.05
C GLN A 475 7.71 14.73 18.19
N GLN A 476 7.15 13.62 17.69
CA GLN A 476 5.89 13.66 16.93
C GLN A 476 4.71 14.12 17.79
N ALA A 477 4.58 13.58 19.00
CA ALA A 477 3.53 13.96 19.94
C ALA A 477 3.56 15.46 20.27
N GLN A 478 4.75 16.04 20.44
CA GLN A 478 4.93 17.47 20.69
C GLN A 478 4.55 18.34 19.46
N LYS A 479 4.87 17.90 18.24
CA LYS A 479 4.63 18.67 17.01
C LYS A 479 3.17 18.63 16.55
N LYS A 480 2.48 17.49 16.72
CA LYS A 480 1.21 17.21 16.04
C LYS A 480 0.09 16.71 16.95
N GLY A 481 0.36 16.56 18.26
CA GLY A 481 -0.53 15.92 19.23
C GLY A 481 -0.50 14.39 19.14
N PRO A 482 -1.13 13.66 20.08
CA PRO A 482 -1.27 12.21 19.97
C PRO A 482 -2.13 11.88 18.74
N ARG A 483 -1.54 11.23 17.75
CA ARG A 483 -2.21 10.74 16.55
C ARG A 483 -1.98 9.23 16.42
N GLY A 484 -2.87 8.55 15.71
CA GLY A 484 -2.58 7.19 15.27
C GLY A 484 -1.46 7.16 14.22
N VAL A 485 -1.16 5.98 13.71
CA VAL A 485 0.00 5.69 12.84
C VAL A 485 -0.11 6.17 11.38
N ALA A 486 -1.01 7.11 11.07
CA ALA A 486 -1.26 7.54 9.69
C ALA A 486 0.00 8.13 9.02
N GLN A 487 0.82 8.87 9.78
CA GLN A 487 2.05 9.45 9.26
C GLN A 487 3.09 8.39 8.90
N GLU A 488 3.23 7.36 9.72
CA GLU A 488 4.17 6.25 9.47
C GLU A 488 3.71 5.38 8.29
N VAL A 489 2.40 5.34 8.00
CA VAL A 489 1.87 4.76 6.76
C VAL A 489 2.20 5.67 5.57
N GLU A 490 2.06 6.99 5.70
CA GLU A 490 2.45 7.95 4.66
C GLU A 490 3.95 7.90 4.34
N ASN A 491 4.80 7.57 5.31
CA ASN A 491 6.25 7.41 5.11
C ASN A 491 6.60 6.29 4.11
N GLN A 492 5.69 5.34 3.84
CA GLN A 492 5.86 4.40 2.73
C GLN A 492 6.00 5.13 1.38
N THR A 493 5.32 6.28 1.23
CA THR A 493 5.41 7.12 0.03
C THR A 493 6.65 8.00 0.08
N LEU A 494 6.99 8.63 1.21
CA LEU A 494 8.18 9.52 1.29
C LEU A 494 9.51 8.80 0.96
N ASN A 495 9.57 7.49 1.17
CA ASN A 495 10.74 6.66 0.87
C ASN A 495 10.73 6.04 -0.53
N GLN A 496 9.76 6.35 -1.38
CA GLN A 496 9.81 6.10 -2.82
C GLN A 496 10.22 7.43 -3.52
N VAL A 497 10.57 7.44 -4.80
CA VAL A 497 10.81 8.72 -5.51
C VAL A 497 9.55 9.21 -6.22
N PRO A 498 9.40 10.53 -6.45
CA PRO A 498 8.17 11.12 -7.01
C PRO A 498 7.67 10.50 -8.32
N SER A 499 8.57 10.02 -9.16
CA SER A 499 8.27 9.24 -10.38
C SER A 499 7.55 7.91 -10.13
N VAL A 500 7.68 7.33 -8.93
CA VAL A 500 6.94 6.15 -8.44
C VAL A 500 5.67 6.57 -7.67
N ILE A 501 5.62 7.81 -7.19
CA ILE A 501 4.60 8.32 -6.26
C ILE A 501 3.74 9.38 -6.94
N VAL A 502 2.68 8.93 -7.60
CA VAL A 502 1.62 9.86 -8.07
C VAL A 502 0.43 9.82 -7.14
N SER A 503 0.28 8.70 -6.44
CA SER A 503 -0.70 8.50 -5.40
C SER A 503 -0.23 7.34 -4.53
N PRO A 504 -0.45 7.33 -3.19
CA PRO A 504 -0.08 6.26 -2.26
C PRO A 504 -0.66 4.86 -2.55
N GLN A 505 -1.22 4.62 -3.74
CA GLN A 505 -2.28 3.63 -3.92
C GLN A 505 -1.84 2.27 -4.48
N LEU A 506 -0.96 2.19 -5.48
CA LEU A 506 -0.64 0.88 -6.08
C LEU A 506 0.84 0.51 -6.00
N GLY A 507 1.77 1.42 -6.31
CA GLY A 507 3.21 1.17 -6.14
C GLY A 507 3.57 0.95 -4.66
N THR A 508 3.02 1.80 -3.79
CA THR A 508 3.16 1.70 -2.34
C THR A 508 2.51 0.44 -1.77
N VAL A 509 1.34 0.05 -2.30
CA VAL A 509 0.66 -1.20 -1.90
C VAL A 509 1.44 -2.42 -2.35
N LYS A 510 1.98 -2.43 -3.58
CA LYS A 510 2.85 -3.50 -4.08
C LYS A 510 4.07 -3.68 -3.18
N ALA A 511 4.78 -2.60 -2.89
CA ALA A 511 6.01 -2.63 -2.11
C ALA A 511 5.76 -3.01 -0.63
N SER A 512 4.68 -2.52 -0.02
CA SER A 512 4.33 -2.87 1.37
C SER A 512 3.87 -4.31 1.49
N VAL A 513 3.06 -4.79 0.54
CA VAL A 513 2.72 -6.21 0.39
C VAL A 513 3.97 -7.07 0.22
N ALA A 514 4.93 -6.62 -0.60
CA ALA A 514 6.16 -7.35 -0.83
C ALA A 514 6.99 -7.46 0.45
N ALA A 515 7.19 -6.34 1.15
CA ALA A 515 7.86 -6.30 2.45
C ALA A 515 7.16 -7.19 3.49
N LEU A 516 5.83 -7.14 3.57
CA LEU A 516 5.04 -7.93 4.52
C LEU A 516 5.11 -9.44 4.29
N SER A 517 5.30 -9.87 3.04
CA SER A 517 5.30 -11.29 2.65
C SER A 517 6.69 -11.86 2.42
N GLY A 518 7.73 -11.02 2.48
CA GLY A 518 9.06 -11.36 2.01
C GLY A 518 9.11 -11.65 0.51
N LEU A 519 8.13 -11.15 -0.28
CA LEU A 519 8.12 -11.32 -1.73
C LEU A 519 9.36 -10.60 -2.30
N MET A 520 10.26 -11.40 -2.85
CA MET A 520 11.27 -10.92 -3.77
C MET A 520 10.80 -11.26 -5.19
N PRO A 521 10.62 -10.28 -6.10
CA PRO A 521 10.25 -10.59 -7.47
C PRO A 521 11.21 -11.60 -8.09
N ALA A 522 10.71 -12.51 -8.92
CA ALA A 522 11.47 -13.66 -9.44
C ALA A 522 12.78 -13.24 -10.12
N TYR A 523 12.77 -12.14 -10.86
CA TYR A 523 13.96 -11.61 -11.51
C TYR A 523 15.01 -11.07 -10.51
N VAL A 524 14.60 -10.50 -9.37
CA VAL A 524 15.55 -10.08 -8.32
C VAL A 524 16.20 -11.30 -7.69
N ALA A 525 15.42 -12.36 -7.45
CA ALA A 525 15.92 -13.64 -6.98
C ALA A 525 16.88 -14.32 -7.98
N GLN A 526 16.69 -14.08 -9.27
CA GLN A 526 17.57 -14.55 -10.35
C GLN A 526 18.80 -13.66 -10.58
N GLY A 527 19.00 -12.63 -9.74
CA GLY A 527 20.17 -11.77 -9.80
C GLY A 527 20.02 -10.54 -10.71
N GLU A 528 18.80 -10.15 -11.10
CA GLU A 528 18.56 -8.92 -11.85
C GLU A 528 18.26 -7.74 -10.90
N ASN A 529 19.02 -6.64 -10.99
CA ASN A 529 18.70 -5.39 -10.29
C ASN A 529 18.01 -4.47 -11.31
N ASN A 530 16.82 -3.96 -10.99
CA ASN A 530 16.15 -2.99 -11.85
C ASN A 530 16.71 -1.59 -11.60
N PHE A 531 17.87 -1.28 -12.17
CA PHE A 531 18.42 0.08 -12.14
C PHE A 531 17.63 1.08 -13.01
N THR A 532 16.72 0.57 -13.86
CA THR A 532 15.94 1.37 -14.80
C THR A 532 14.61 1.87 -14.26
N ALA A 533 14.14 1.32 -13.13
CA ALA A 533 12.95 1.77 -12.45
C ALA A 533 13.31 2.49 -11.15
N ASP A 534 12.35 3.24 -10.67
CA ASP A 534 12.54 4.22 -9.61
C ASP A 534 12.19 3.62 -8.23
N ASP A 535 12.08 2.29 -8.19
CA ASP A 535 11.68 1.51 -7.01
C ASP A 535 12.88 1.23 -6.08
N ARG A 536 12.90 1.95 -4.97
CA ARG A 536 13.92 1.86 -3.92
C ARG A 536 13.92 0.52 -3.20
N THR A 537 12.74 -0.06 -2.99
CA THR A 537 12.57 -1.37 -2.33
C THR A 537 13.24 -2.46 -3.16
N MET A 538 13.05 -2.42 -4.48
CA MET A 538 13.67 -3.39 -5.38
C MET A 538 15.20 -3.27 -5.42
N LEU A 539 15.72 -2.05 -5.50
CA LEU A 539 17.18 -1.82 -5.47
C LEU A 539 17.77 -2.26 -4.13
N ARG A 540 17.11 -1.96 -3.01
CA ARG A 540 17.57 -2.32 -1.67
C ARG A 540 17.58 -3.83 -1.46
N ALA A 541 16.51 -4.53 -1.82
CA ALA A 541 16.42 -5.98 -1.73
C ALA A 541 17.52 -6.67 -2.57
N GLY A 542 17.72 -6.20 -3.81
CA GLY A 542 18.74 -6.76 -4.69
C GLY A 542 20.17 -6.44 -4.26
N ILE A 543 20.41 -5.30 -3.60
CA ILE A 543 21.71 -4.99 -2.95
C ILE A 543 21.93 -5.91 -1.76
N ALA A 544 20.98 -6.01 -0.83
CA ALA A 544 21.10 -6.85 0.36
C ALA A 544 21.33 -8.32 0.00
N HIS A 545 20.69 -8.81 -1.06
CA HIS A 545 20.85 -10.19 -1.52
C HIS A 545 22.23 -10.48 -2.12
N ARG A 546 22.82 -9.55 -2.87
CA ARG A 546 24.07 -9.78 -3.64
C ARG A 546 25.32 -9.23 -3.01
N TYR A 547 25.19 -8.17 -2.23
CA TYR A 547 26.28 -7.42 -1.64
C TYR A 547 26.10 -7.33 -0.12
N PRO A 548 26.13 -8.49 0.59
CA PRO A 548 25.72 -8.59 1.99
C PRO A 548 26.63 -7.81 2.95
N ASN A 549 27.84 -7.41 2.53
CA ASN A 549 28.75 -6.62 3.35
C ASN A 549 28.51 -5.11 3.24
N ILE A 550 27.64 -4.67 2.32
CA ILE A 550 27.29 -3.26 2.21
C ILE A 550 26.34 -2.89 3.35
N GLY A 551 26.81 -2.05 4.26
CA GLY A 551 25.98 -1.49 5.32
C GLY A 551 24.86 -0.58 4.79
N ASN A 552 23.78 -0.48 5.57
CA ASN A 552 22.56 0.28 5.23
C ASN A 552 22.83 1.71 4.75
N ALA A 553 23.72 2.46 5.42
CA ALA A 553 24.02 3.85 5.04
C ALA A 553 24.65 3.96 3.64
N THR A 554 25.49 3.00 3.26
CA THR A 554 26.13 2.97 1.93
C THR A 554 25.13 2.54 0.86
N ALA A 555 24.28 1.55 1.16
CA ALA A 555 23.20 1.14 0.25
C ALA A 555 22.22 2.30 -0.02
N SER A 556 21.77 3.01 1.02
CA SER A 556 20.88 4.17 0.88
C SER A 556 21.52 5.29 0.05
N ARG A 557 22.77 5.66 0.33
CA ARG A 557 23.50 6.67 -0.46
C ARG A 557 23.60 6.29 -1.93
N PHE A 558 23.96 5.04 -2.22
CA PHE A 558 24.01 4.53 -3.60
C PHE A 558 22.65 4.66 -4.29
N ILE A 559 21.58 4.21 -3.64
CA ILE A 559 20.22 4.29 -4.19
C ILE A 559 19.83 5.75 -4.44
N ASP A 560 20.04 6.66 -3.49
CA ASP A 560 19.75 8.09 -3.63
C ASP A 560 20.49 8.69 -4.85
N GLU A 561 21.76 8.36 -5.00
CA GLU A 561 22.60 8.85 -6.10
C GLU A 561 22.17 8.29 -7.46
N VAL A 562 21.87 6.99 -7.56
CA VAL A 562 21.31 6.37 -8.78
C VAL A 562 20.03 7.07 -9.21
N LEU A 563 19.10 7.28 -8.27
CA LEU A 563 17.82 7.89 -8.60
C LEU A 563 18.00 9.34 -9.04
N HIS A 564 18.76 10.13 -8.27
CA HIS A 564 19.00 11.53 -8.56
C HIS A 564 19.63 11.74 -9.94
N LEU A 565 20.66 10.96 -10.28
CA LEU A 565 21.36 11.07 -11.58
C LEU A 565 20.42 10.84 -12.77
N ARG A 566 19.41 9.98 -12.64
CA ARG A 566 18.45 9.67 -13.72
C ARG A 566 17.42 10.77 -13.97
N HIS A 567 17.18 11.64 -12.98
CA HIS A 567 16.26 12.77 -13.11
C HIS A 567 16.92 14.05 -13.62
N LEU A 568 18.24 14.04 -13.84
CA LEU A 568 18.93 15.17 -14.41
C LEU A 568 18.69 15.22 -15.92
N ASP A 569 18.33 16.40 -16.43
CA ASP A 569 18.37 16.66 -17.87
C ASP A 569 19.83 16.64 -18.39
N ASP A 570 20.00 16.65 -19.71
CA ASP A 570 21.32 16.61 -20.37
C ASP A 570 22.30 17.64 -19.81
N GLN A 571 21.81 18.84 -19.54
CA GLN A 571 22.64 19.95 -19.13
C GLN A 571 23.06 19.81 -17.66
N ALA A 572 22.12 19.50 -16.78
CA ALA A 572 22.33 19.29 -15.36
C ALA A 572 23.23 18.07 -15.10
N PHE A 573 23.04 16.99 -15.87
CA PHE A 573 23.88 15.80 -15.79
C PHE A 573 25.34 16.11 -16.16
N ARG A 574 25.56 16.81 -17.27
CA ARG A 574 26.92 17.22 -17.72
C ARG A 574 27.59 18.17 -16.73
N ALA A 575 26.84 19.10 -16.15
CA ALA A 575 27.35 20.02 -15.14
C ALA A 575 27.83 19.26 -13.89
N LYS A 576 27.02 18.32 -13.39
CA LYS A 576 27.38 17.49 -12.23
C LYS A 576 28.58 16.59 -12.54
N ALA A 577 28.62 15.96 -13.71
CA ALA A 577 29.73 15.10 -14.13
C ALA A 577 31.05 15.87 -14.18
N THR A 578 31.03 17.09 -14.71
CA THR A 578 32.20 17.98 -14.77
C THR A 578 32.65 18.39 -13.36
N ALA A 579 31.71 18.76 -12.49
CA ALA A 579 32.00 19.17 -11.11
C ALA A 579 32.65 18.04 -10.28
N GLU A 580 32.33 16.78 -10.57
CA GLU A 580 32.88 15.60 -9.89
C GLU A 580 34.10 14.98 -10.61
N GLY A 581 34.68 15.71 -11.57
CA GLY A 581 35.94 15.37 -12.24
C GLY A 581 35.83 14.40 -13.42
N GLY A 582 34.65 14.30 -14.04
CA GLY A 582 34.39 13.54 -15.26
C GLY A 582 34.57 14.34 -16.56
N ASN A 583 34.78 13.67 -17.70
CA ASN A 583 34.91 14.30 -19.02
C ASN A 583 33.54 14.57 -19.68
N ALA A 584 33.39 15.72 -20.35
CA ALA A 584 32.11 16.24 -20.89
C ALA A 584 31.63 15.65 -22.25
N ALA A 585 32.11 14.46 -22.66
CA ALA A 585 31.78 13.83 -23.95
C ALA A 585 30.51 12.94 -23.89
N PRO A 586 29.83 12.66 -25.01
CA PRO A 586 28.38 12.55 -25.08
C PRO A 586 27.83 11.30 -24.41
N VAL A 587 27.05 11.49 -23.35
CA VAL A 587 26.20 10.44 -22.80
C VAL A 587 24.80 10.69 -23.37
N GLN A 588 24.22 9.68 -24.03
CA GLN A 588 22.77 9.68 -24.29
C GLN A 588 22.11 9.83 -22.94
N THR A 589 21.37 10.91 -22.76
CA THR A 589 20.69 11.12 -21.49
C THR A 589 19.75 9.97 -21.19
N PRO A 590 19.67 9.56 -19.92
CA PRO A 590 18.82 8.47 -19.49
C PRO A 590 17.37 8.97 -19.40
N VAL A 591 16.83 9.51 -20.49
CA VAL A 591 15.38 9.69 -20.59
C VAL A 591 14.72 8.34 -20.97
N VAL A 592 15.50 7.31 -21.34
CA VAL A 592 14.98 5.97 -21.66
C VAL A 592 15.98 4.87 -21.25
N GLY A 593 15.88 4.37 -20.01
CA GLY A 593 16.62 3.20 -19.54
C GLY A 593 18.11 3.42 -19.20
N VAL A 594 18.68 2.50 -18.41
CA VAL A 594 20.11 2.47 -18.06
C VAL A 594 20.84 1.58 -19.07
N PRO A 595 21.80 2.10 -19.86
CA PRO A 595 22.57 1.29 -20.81
C PRO A 595 23.31 0.13 -20.12
N ASP A 596 23.51 -0.98 -20.82
CA ASP A 596 24.17 -2.18 -20.26
C ASP A 596 25.57 -1.89 -19.71
N ALA A 597 26.32 -0.98 -20.33
CA ALA A 597 27.63 -0.55 -19.84
C ALA A 597 27.53 0.11 -18.45
N VAL A 598 26.55 0.99 -18.25
CA VAL A 598 26.31 1.66 -16.95
C VAL A 598 25.84 0.64 -15.91
N ARG A 599 24.97 -0.31 -16.30
CA ARG A 599 24.55 -1.42 -15.41
C ARG A 599 25.73 -2.26 -14.92
N LYS A 600 26.67 -2.57 -15.81
CA LYS A 600 27.91 -3.28 -15.45
C LYS A 600 28.76 -2.48 -14.47
N ASN A 601 28.91 -1.18 -14.71
CA ASN A 601 29.69 -0.29 -13.85
C ASN A 601 29.05 -0.13 -12.45
N TYR A 602 27.73 -0.03 -12.36
CA TYR A 602 27.01 -0.07 -11.08
C TYR A 602 27.25 -1.37 -10.31
N SER A 603 27.21 -2.50 -11.00
CA SER A 603 27.46 -3.79 -10.38
C SER A 603 28.91 -3.91 -9.90
N ALA A 604 29.88 -3.43 -10.69
CA ALA A 604 31.28 -3.37 -10.30
C ALA A 604 31.52 -2.43 -9.11
N TYR A 605 30.83 -1.29 -9.07
CA TYR A 605 30.89 -0.35 -7.95
C TYR A 605 30.39 -0.99 -6.65
N LEU A 606 29.20 -1.60 -6.70
CA LEU A 606 28.64 -2.30 -5.55
C LEU A 606 29.52 -3.47 -5.11
N GLN A 607 30.10 -4.21 -6.06
CA GLN A 607 31.07 -5.26 -5.73
C GLN A 607 32.30 -4.69 -5.01
N ALA A 608 32.90 -3.60 -5.52
CA ALA A 608 34.03 -2.95 -4.87
C ALA A 608 33.68 -2.46 -3.46
N LYS A 609 32.47 -1.92 -3.25
CA LYS A 609 31.97 -1.55 -1.92
C LYS A 609 31.80 -2.74 -1.00
N ASN A 610 31.26 -3.84 -1.52
CA ASN A 610 31.13 -5.10 -0.80
C ASN A 610 32.49 -5.69 -0.39
N ASP A 611 33.54 -5.39 -1.16
CA ASP A 611 34.91 -5.81 -0.93
C ASP A 611 35.72 -4.82 -0.06
N GLY A 612 35.11 -3.71 0.39
CA GLY A 612 35.69 -2.75 1.34
C GLY A 612 36.39 -1.53 0.73
N ALA A 613 36.11 -1.17 -0.53
CA ALA A 613 36.72 -0.01 -1.19
C ALA A 613 36.12 1.36 -0.79
N ASP A 614 36.95 2.41 -0.87
CA ASP A 614 36.61 3.80 -0.53
C ASP A 614 35.63 4.51 -1.49
N ASP A 615 35.05 5.65 -1.06
CA ASP A 615 33.98 6.44 -1.69
C ASP A 615 34.42 7.16 -2.98
N THR A 616 34.53 6.40 -4.08
CA THR A 616 34.53 7.01 -5.43
C THR A 616 33.10 7.48 -5.78
N PRO A 617 32.91 8.71 -6.33
CA PRO A 617 31.58 9.19 -6.74
C PRO A 617 30.95 8.32 -7.85
N LEU A 618 29.66 8.04 -7.77
CA LEU A 618 28.97 7.12 -8.68
C LEU A 618 28.86 7.68 -10.09
N ILE A 619 28.81 9.01 -10.25
CA ILE A 619 28.70 9.65 -11.57
C ILE A 619 29.88 9.30 -12.49
N ARG A 620 31.05 8.94 -11.93
CA ARG A 620 32.21 8.47 -12.71
C ARG A 620 31.98 7.12 -13.37
N GLN A 621 31.02 6.34 -12.86
CA GLN A 621 30.61 5.04 -13.40
C GLN A 621 29.61 5.17 -14.57
N TRP A 622 29.08 6.37 -14.82
CA TRP A 622 28.17 6.65 -15.94
C TRP A 622 28.86 7.04 -17.24
N LEU A 623 30.14 7.40 -17.16
CA LEU A 623 30.92 7.74 -18.34
C LEU A 623 31.29 6.46 -19.08
N PRO A 624 31.18 6.41 -20.42
CA PRO A 624 31.79 5.34 -21.17
C PRO A 624 33.30 5.34 -20.85
N GLY A 625 33.79 4.19 -20.39
CA GLY A 625 35.22 3.97 -20.17
C GLY A 625 36.01 4.02 -21.47
#